data_AF-A0A3S1SVJ7-F1
#
_entry.id   AF-A0A3S1SVJ7-F1
#
_cell.length_a   1.000
_cell.length_b   1.000
_cell.length_c   1.000
_cell.angle_alpha   90.00
_cell.angle_beta   90.00
_cell.angle_gamma   90.00
#
_symmetry.space_group_name_H-M   'P 1'
#
loop_
_entity.id
_entity.type
_entity.pdbx_description
1 polymer ?
#
loop_
_entity_poly.entity_id
_entity_poly.type
_entity_poly.pdbx_seq_one_letter_code
_entity_poly.pdbx_strand_id
1 'polypeptide(L)'
;LNLDDGGAGDILDHRMMLNAGAYLPVDGDMIPTGVVKPVDGTPFDFRQARPLRMETEGDQLPYDQNFCLASARGPLKQAAWTQGASSGVEMEVWTTEPGVQLYTGQYVTPRTGLEARNYKAFCGFCLEPQIWPDAPNRPYFPQATLWPGAIY
;
A
#
# COMPACT_ATOMS: atom_id res chain seq x y z
N LEU A 1 -7.85 3.48 -6.48
CA LEU A 1 -7.69 4.94 -6.64
C LEU A 1 -6.87 5.20 -7.89
N ASN A 2 -7.25 6.22 -8.65
CA ASN A 2 -6.45 6.81 -9.72
C ASN A 2 -6.76 8.30 -9.69
N LEU A 3 -5.76 9.13 -9.36
CA LEU A 3 -5.95 10.56 -9.13
C LEU A 3 -5.93 11.39 -10.43
N ASP A 4 -5.69 10.78 -11.59
CA ASP A 4 -5.61 11.47 -12.87
C ASP A 4 -6.92 11.34 -13.66
N ASP A 5 -7.27 10.13 -14.09
CA ASP A 5 -8.28 9.92 -15.14
C ASP A 5 -9.35 8.86 -14.81
N GLY A 6 -9.40 8.45 -13.53
CA GLY A 6 -10.38 7.47 -13.06
C GLY A 6 -10.14 6.05 -13.57
N GLY A 7 -8.91 5.73 -13.99
CA GLY A 7 -8.48 4.38 -14.41
C GLY A 7 -8.52 4.16 -15.91
N ALA A 8 -8.49 5.23 -16.72
CA ALA A 8 -8.34 5.12 -18.16
C ALA A 8 -6.87 4.79 -18.53
N GLY A 9 -5.92 5.41 -17.84
CA GLY A 9 -4.50 5.12 -17.86
C GLY A 9 -4.04 4.25 -16.69
N ASP A 10 -2.72 4.11 -16.57
CA ASP A 10 -2.09 3.49 -15.41
C ASP A 10 -1.72 4.52 -14.33
N ILE A 11 -1.34 4.00 -13.16
CA ILE A 11 -0.95 4.79 -11.99
C ILE A 11 0.56 4.89 -11.79
N LEU A 12 1.37 4.45 -12.75
CA LEU A 12 2.81 4.25 -12.52
C LEU A 12 3.54 5.57 -12.28
N ASP A 13 3.05 6.66 -12.85
CA ASP A 13 3.65 7.99 -12.65
C ASP A 13 3.02 8.79 -11.49
N HIS A 14 2.02 8.23 -10.78
CA HIS A 14 1.57 8.80 -9.50
C HIS A 14 2.74 8.83 -8.53
N ARG A 15 2.95 9.98 -7.90
CA ARG A 15 3.98 10.14 -6.89
C ARG A 15 3.43 9.75 -5.53
N MET A 16 4.16 8.92 -4.80
CA MET A 16 3.76 8.43 -3.49
C MET A 16 4.85 8.66 -2.45
N MET A 17 4.43 9.02 -1.25
CA MET A 17 5.23 9.02 -0.04
C MET A 17 4.52 8.18 1.02
N LEU A 18 5.25 7.31 1.72
CA LEU A 18 4.77 6.50 2.83
C LEU A 18 5.64 6.74 4.06
N ASN A 19 5.00 7.05 5.20
CA ASN A 19 5.67 7.29 6.48
C ASN A 19 6.01 5.97 7.19
N ALA A 20 6.70 5.07 6.50
CA ALA A 20 7.08 3.75 6.99
C ALA A 20 8.58 3.49 6.78
N GLY A 21 9.26 3.06 7.84
CA GLY A 21 10.68 2.67 7.80
C GLY A 21 10.91 1.18 7.48
N ALA A 22 9.84 0.39 7.46
CA ALA A 22 9.88 -1.04 7.21
C ALA A 22 8.63 -1.53 6.48
N TYR A 23 8.71 -2.71 5.88
CA TYR A 23 7.60 -3.41 5.25
C TYR A 23 7.65 -4.90 5.60
N LEU A 24 6.59 -5.63 5.25
CA LEU A 24 6.52 -7.08 5.43
C LEU A 24 6.76 -7.80 4.09
N PRO A 25 7.90 -8.47 3.88
CA PRO A 25 8.07 -9.37 2.76
C PRO A 25 7.13 -10.56 2.89
N VAL A 26 6.58 -10.99 1.76
CA VAL A 26 5.66 -12.13 1.66
C VAL A 26 6.33 -13.32 0.97
N ASP A 27 5.79 -14.52 1.21
CA ASP A 27 6.16 -15.73 0.48
C ASP A 27 5.35 -15.91 -0.81
N GLY A 28 5.50 -17.07 -1.47
CA GLY A 28 4.80 -17.38 -2.73
C GLY A 28 3.27 -17.46 -2.62
N ASP A 29 2.74 -17.60 -1.39
CA ASP A 29 1.31 -17.62 -1.12
C ASP A 29 0.79 -16.24 -0.66
N MET A 30 1.62 -15.20 -0.79
CA MET A 30 1.34 -13.83 -0.34
C MET A 30 1.15 -13.69 1.18
N ILE A 31 1.70 -14.62 1.97
CA ILE A 31 1.67 -14.54 3.43
C ILE A 31 2.94 -13.85 3.94
N PRO A 32 2.85 -12.89 4.88
CA PRO A 32 4.04 -12.31 5.49
C PRO A 32 4.97 -13.39 6.05
N THR A 33 6.24 -13.34 5.68
CA THR A 33 7.27 -14.28 6.14
C THR A 33 7.49 -14.23 7.66
N GLY A 34 7.05 -13.14 8.31
CA GLY A 34 7.34 -12.79 9.71
C GLY A 34 8.51 -11.80 9.84
N VAL A 35 9.27 -11.56 8.76
CA VAL A 35 10.35 -10.57 8.78
C VAL A 35 9.77 -9.16 8.68
N VAL A 36 10.22 -8.27 9.56
CA VAL A 36 10.01 -6.82 9.43
C VAL A 36 11.26 -6.24 8.77
N LYS A 37 11.20 -5.97 7.47
CA LYS A 37 12.38 -5.59 6.68
C LYS A 37 12.47 -4.07 6.54
N PRO A 38 13.63 -3.44 6.84
CA PRO A 38 13.82 -2.02 6.57
C PRO A 38 13.62 -1.70 5.09
N VAL A 39 13.02 -0.55 4.79
CA VAL A 39 12.85 -0.09 3.40
C VAL A 39 14.14 0.45 2.79
N ASP A 40 15.12 0.83 3.63
CA ASP A 40 16.37 1.45 3.22
C ASP A 40 17.13 0.60 2.19
N GLY A 41 17.51 1.21 1.06
CA GLY A 41 18.19 0.52 -0.04
C GLY A 41 17.31 -0.47 -0.80
N THR A 42 15.99 -0.43 -0.62
CA THR A 42 15.04 -1.31 -1.34
C THR A 42 14.11 -0.51 -2.26
N PRO A 43 13.50 -1.16 -3.27
CA PRO A 43 12.45 -0.54 -4.10
C PRO A 43 11.21 -0.05 -3.32
N PHE A 44 11.04 -0.53 -2.10
CA PHE A 44 9.96 -0.18 -1.18
C PHE A 44 10.24 1.11 -0.38
N ASP A 45 11.36 1.80 -0.62
CA ASP A 45 11.62 3.09 0.04
C ASP A 45 10.78 4.21 -0.58
N PHE A 46 9.62 4.46 0.04
CA PHE A 46 8.74 5.59 -0.24
C PHE A 46 8.82 6.67 0.83
N ARG A 47 9.84 6.70 1.69
CA ARG A 47 10.00 7.75 2.71
C ARG A 47 10.16 9.14 2.09
N GLN A 48 10.60 9.20 0.83
CA GLN A 48 10.58 10.39 0.00
C GLN A 48 9.62 10.19 -1.18
N ALA A 49 8.92 11.26 -1.56
CA ALA A 49 7.93 11.22 -2.64
C ALA A 49 8.56 10.85 -3.99
N ARG A 50 8.19 9.69 -4.53
CA ARG A 50 8.67 9.18 -5.82
C ARG A 50 7.54 8.51 -6.63
N PRO A 51 7.68 8.35 -7.95
CA PRO A 51 6.71 7.59 -8.75
C PRO A 51 6.56 6.15 -8.27
N LEU A 52 5.38 5.54 -8.49
CA LEU A 52 5.16 4.11 -8.27
C LEU A 52 5.93 3.25 -9.29
N ARG A 53 6.29 3.82 -10.44
CA ARG A 53 7.14 3.21 -11.45
C ARG A 53 8.45 2.74 -10.83
N MET A 54 8.76 1.48 -11.07
CA MET A 54 9.96 0.81 -10.61
C MET A 54 10.10 -0.48 -11.40
N GLU A 55 11.18 -0.63 -12.12
CA GLU A 55 11.42 -1.81 -12.95
C GLU A 55 12.45 -2.72 -12.28
N THR A 56 12.20 -4.02 -12.31
CA THR A 56 13.16 -5.05 -11.86
C THR A 56 13.14 -6.14 -12.92
N GLU A 57 14.33 -6.51 -13.41
CA GLU A 57 14.48 -7.54 -14.45
C GLU A 57 13.69 -7.27 -15.76
N GLY A 58 13.38 -6.00 -16.04
CA GLY A 58 12.66 -5.57 -17.24
C GLY A 58 11.14 -5.49 -17.08
N ASP A 59 10.60 -5.87 -15.91
CA ASP A 59 9.18 -5.79 -15.60
C ASP A 59 8.89 -4.74 -14.52
N GLN A 60 7.71 -4.13 -14.58
CA GLN A 60 7.23 -3.24 -13.54
C GLN A 60 7.01 -4.04 -12.24
N LEU A 61 7.70 -3.64 -11.18
CA LEU A 61 7.57 -4.22 -9.85
C LEU A 61 6.13 -4.00 -9.32
N PRO A 62 5.38 -5.06 -9.01
CA PRO A 62 4.11 -4.93 -8.33
C PRO A 62 4.31 -4.66 -6.83
N TYR A 63 3.50 -3.77 -6.26
CA TYR A 63 3.39 -3.63 -4.82
C TYR A 63 2.10 -4.28 -4.35
N ASP A 64 2.24 -5.11 -3.32
CA ASP A 64 1.17 -5.74 -2.57
C ASP A 64 1.71 -6.09 -1.18
N GLN A 65 2.22 -5.08 -0.49
CA GLN A 65 2.89 -5.23 0.79
C GLN A 65 2.29 -4.31 1.84
N ASN A 66 2.30 -4.80 3.07
CA ASN A 66 2.02 -4.00 4.24
C ASN A 66 3.27 -3.20 4.62
N PHE A 67 3.11 -1.89 4.68
CA PHE A 67 4.09 -0.95 5.20
C PHE A 67 3.87 -0.73 6.70
N CYS A 68 4.93 -0.87 7.49
CA CYS A 68 4.89 -0.81 8.95
C CYS A 68 4.96 0.64 9.43
N LEU A 69 3.83 1.20 9.87
CA LEU A 69 3.71 2.57 10.39
C LEU A 69 4.04 2.68 11.89
N ALA A 70 3.72 1.64 12.68
CA ALA A 70 3.99 1.56 14.12
C ALA A 70 3.93 0.11 14.62
N SER A 71 4.38 -0.12 15.86
CA SER A 71 4.29 -1.41 16.56
C SER A 71 2.94 -1.67 17.24
N ALA A 72 2.03 -0.69 17.26
CA ALA A 72 0.68 -0.81 17.82
C ALA A 72 -0.22 0.30 17.24
N ARG A 73 -1.54 0.15 17.43
CA ARG A 73 -2.48 1.25 17.20
C ARG A 73 -2.14 2.44 18.09
N GLY A 74 -2.41 3.64 17.59
CA GLY A 74 -2.04 4.87 18.27
C GLY A 74 -2.88 6.06 17.84
N PRO A 75 -2.44 7.28 18.20
CA PRO A 75 -3.11 8.50 17.76
C PRO A 75 -3.09 8.61 16.23
N LEU A 76 -4.04 9.38 15.70
CA LEU A 76 -4.14 9.67 14.27
C LEU A 76 -2.84 10.32 13.78
N LYS A 77 -2.28 9.78 12.69
CA LYS A 77 -1.07 10.28 12.04
C LYS A 77 -1.13 10.06 10.53
N GLN A 78 -0.38 10.85 9.78
CA GLN A 78 -0.27 10.68 8.34
C GLN A 78 0.47 9.38 8.01
N ALA A 79 -0.18 8.49 7.26
CA ALA A 79 0.39 7.25 6.74
C ALA A 79 1.01 7.46 5.36
N ALA A 80 0.31 8.20 4.49
CA ALA A 80 0.67 8.34 3.10
C ALA A 80 0.29 9.72 2.54
N TRP A 81 1.02 10.12 1.51
CA TRP A 81 0.64 11.19 0.59
C TRP A 81 0.77 10.66 -0.85
N THR A 82 -0.13 11.04 -1.73
CA THR A 82 -0.09 10.68 -3.15
C THR A 82 -0.55 11.83 -4.02
N GLN A 83 0.09 12.02 -5.17
CA GLN A 83 -0.26 13.04 -6.16
C GLN A 83 -0.43 12.41 -7.54
N GLY A 84 -1.47 12.85 -8.26
CA GLY A 84 -1.68 12.53 -9.68
C GLY A 84 -0.54 13.02 -10.55
N ALA A 85 -0.17 12.25 -11.56
CA ALA A 85 0.95 12.59 -12.44
C ALA A 85 0.66 13.83 -13.30
N SER A 86 -0.62 14.08 -13.63
CA SER A 86 -1.04 15.09 -14.60
C SER A 86 -2.14 16.02 -14.10
N SER A 87 -3.02 15.53 -13.22
CA SER A 87 -4.16 16.32 -12.72
C SER A 87 -3.77 17.34 -11.65
N GLY A 88 -2.63 17.15 -10.97
CA GLY A 88 -2.24 17.90 -9.79
C GLY A 88 -3.08 17.60 -8.54
N VAL A 89 -4.01 16.64 -8.60
CA VAL A 89 -4.81 16.20 -7.45
C VAL A 89 -3.92 15.51 -6.44
N GLU A 90 -4.04 15.89 -5.18
CA GLU A 90 -3.33 15.29 -4.05
C GLU A 90 -4.29 14.61 -3.08
N MET A 91 -3.80 13.56 -2.43
CA MET A 91 -4.51 12.81 -1.40
C MET A 91 -3.58 12.51 -0.24
N GLU A 92 -4.05 12.79 0.97
CA GLU A 92 -3.40 12.34 2.21
C GLU A 92 -4.22 11.25 2.88
N VAL A 93 -3.54 10.25 3.42
CA VAL A 93 -4.15 9.22 4.25
C VAL A 93 -3.67 9.39 5.68
N TRP A 94 -4.61 9.59 6.59
CA TRP A 94 -4.37 9.66 8.04
C TRP A 94 -5.06 8.48 8.72
N THR A 95 -4.36 7.82 9.65
CA THR A 95 -4.86 6.59 10.30
C THR A 95 -4.36 6.45 11.73
N THR A 96 -5.11 5.68 12.52
CA THR A 96 -4.73 5.18 13.85
C THR A 96 -4.11 3.77 13.79
N GLU A 97 -4.15 3.13 12.61
CA GLU A 97 -3.67 1.76 12.40
C GLU A 97 -2.13 1.68 12.30
N PRO A 98 -1.53 0.54 12.70
CA PRO A 98 -0.08 0.35 12.71
C PRO A 98 0.51 -0.01 11.34
N GLY A 99 -0.31 -0.29 10.34
CA GLY A 99 0.11 -0.63 8.99
C GLY A 99 -0.76 -0.01 7.92
N VAL A 100 -0.24 0.00 6.69
CA VAL A 100 -1.01 0.32 5.48
C VAL A 100 -0.59 -0.62 4.37
N GLN A 101 -1.56 -1.32 3.77
CA GLN A 101 -1.32 -2.10 2.56
C GLN A 101 -1.25 -1.15 1.36
N LEU A 102 -0.19 -1.25 0.57
CA LEU A 102 -0.16 -0.70 -0.79
C LEU A 102 -0.34 -1.85 -1.77
N TYR A 103 -1.42 -1.79 -2.55
CA TYR A 103 -1.67 -2.70 -3.67
C TYR A 103 -1.77 -1.90 -4.96
N THR A 104 -0.98 -2.23 -5.98
CA THR A 104 -0.92 -1.47 -7.26
C THR A 104 -1.81 -2.04 -8.37
N GLY A 105 -2.76 -2.91 -8.06
CA GLY A 105 -3.75 -3.32 -9.06
C GLY A 105 -3.20 -4.22 -10.17
N GLN A 106 -2.05 -4.86 -9.98
CA GLN A 106 -1.37 -5.64 -11.03
C GLN A 106 -2.20 -6.83 -11.53
N TYR A 107 -3.10 -7.38 -10.70
CA TYR A 107 -3.93 -8.53 -11.06
C TYR A 107 -5.29 -8.15 -11.67
N VAL A 108 -5.56 -6.86 -11.89
CA VAL A 108 -6.80 -6.41 -12.53
C VAL A 108 -6.82 -6.88 -13.99
N THR A 109 -7.73 -7.81 -14.29
CA THR A 109 -7.95 -8.27 -15.67
C THR A 109 -8.82 -7.28 -16.46
N PRO A 110 -8.61 -7.16 -17.79
CA PRO A 110 -9.36 -6.24 -18.64
C PRO A 110 -10.88 -6.36 -18.45
N ARG A 111 -11.51 -5.25 -18.08
CA ARG A 111 -12.97 -5.19 -17.90
C ARG A 111 -13.53 -3.78 -18.05
N THR A 112 -14.78 -3.71 -18.51
CA THR A 112 -15.51 -2.44 -18.62
C THR A 112 -15.90 -1.93 -17.23
N GLY A 113 -15.36 -0.77 -16.87
CA GLY A 113 -15.66 0.00 -15.66
C GLY A 113 -16.64 1.15 -15.92
N LEU A 114 -16.61 2.14 -15.04
CA LEU A 114 -17.48 3.31 -15.11
C LEU A 114 -17.20 4.15 -16.36
N GLU A 115 -18.26 4.70 -16.95
CA GLU A 115 -18.20 5.49 -18.19
C GLU A 115 -17.51 4.73 -19.34
N ALA A 116 -17.69 3.40 -19.37
CA ALA A 116 -17.09 2.49 -20.35
C ALA A 116 -15.54 2.47 -20.38
N ARG A 117 -14.87 2.95 -19.33
CA ARG A 117 -13.41 2.83 -19.19
C ARG A 117 -12.99 1.36 -19.17
N ASN A 118 -11.84 1.04 -19.75
CA ASN A 118 -11.28 -0.31 -19.71
C ASN A 118 -10.26 -0.43 -18.59
N TYR A 119 -10.69 -0.97 -17.44
CA TYR A 119 -9.80 -1.24 -16.31
C TYR A 119 -8.92 -2.45 -16.61
N LYS A 120 -7.62 -2.32 -16.34
CA LYS A 120 -6.58 -3.32 -16.58
C LYS A 120 -5.49 -3.20 -15.50
N ALA A 121 -4.48 -4.06 -15.55
CA ALA A 121 -3.35 -4.03 -14.63
C ALA A 121 -2.81 -2.60 -14.45
N PHE A 122 -2.58 -2.22 -13.20
CA PHE A 122 -2.08 -0.90 -12.80
C PHE A 122 -3.02 0.29 -13.11
N CYS A 123 -4.29 0.08 -13.45
CA CYS A 123 -5.22 1.21 -13.66
C CYS A 123 -5.62 1.92 -12.35
N GLY A 124 -5.24 1.37 -11.20
CA GLY A 124 -5.52 1.93 -9.89
C GLY A 124 -4.69 1.30 -8.78
N PHE A 125 -4.57 2.00 -7.65
CA PHE A 125 -3.93 1.51 -6.43
C PHE A 125 -4.89 1.53 -5.23
N CYS A 126 -4.58 0.76 -4.19
CA CYS A 126 -5.24 0.81 -2.89
C CYS A 126 -4.25 1.26 -1.81
N LEU A 127 -4.75 2.00 -0.83
CA LEU A 127 -4.09 2.25 0.44
C LEU A 127 -5.04 1.80 1.54
N GLU A 128 -4.71 0.71 2.23
CA GLU A 128 -5.62 0.05 3.16
C GLU A 128 -5.00 0.09 4.56
N PRO A 129 -5.32 1.12 5.39
CA PRO A 129 -4.83 1.16 6.76
C PRO A 129 -5.40 0.00 7.59
N GLN A 130 -4.52 -0.70 8.30
CA GLN A 130 -4.88 -1.95 8.98
C GLN A 130 -3.88 -2.39 10.06
N ILE A 131 -4.29 -3.38 10.86
CA ILE A 131 -3.33 -4.26 11.56
C ILE A 131 -2.53 -5.05 10.52
N TRP A 132 -1.29 -5.39 10.86
CA TRP A 132 -0.40 -6.14 9.98
C TRP A 132 -1.03 -7.50 9.58
N PRO A 133 -0.95 -7.90 8.31
CA PRO A 133 -1.49 -9.19 7.87
C PRO A 133 -0.87 -10.36 8.64
N ASP A 134 -1.64 -11.43 8.80
CA ASP A 134 -1.25 -12.63 9.55
C ASP A 134 -0.93 -12.40 11.05
N ALA A 135 -1.23 -11.23 11.62
CA ALA A 135 -0.98 -10.91 13.02
C ALA A 135 -1.47 -11.96 14.05
N PRO A 136 -2.66 -12.59 13.89
CA PRO A 136 -3.10 -13.63 14.82
C PRO A 136 -2.15 -14.84 14.92
N ASN A 137 -1.36 -15.12 13.88
CA ASN A 137 -0.39 -16.22 13.83
C ASN A 137 1.05 -15.75 14.11
N ARG A 138 1.26 -14.45 14.36
CA ARG A 138 2.57 -13.81 14.55
C ARG A 138 2.60 -13.06 15.88
N PRO A 139 3.01 -13.69 16.99
CA PRO A 139 2.88 -13.12 18.35
C PRO A 139 3.58 -11.76 18.57
N TYR A 140 4.59 -11.43 17.77
CA TYR A 140 5.34 -10.17 17.84
C TYR A 140 4.81 -9.08 16.89
N PHE A 141 3.78 -9.36 16.10
CA PHE A 141 3.06 -8.35 15.33
C PHE A 141 2.05 -7.60 16.22
N PRO A 142 1.62 -6.39 15.83
CA PRO A 142 0.48 -5.73 16.45
C PRO A 142 -0.73 -6.67 16.41
N GLN A 143 -1.33 -6.98 17.56
CA GLN A 143 -2.36 -8.02 17.65
C GLN A 143 -3.73 -7.50 17.19
N ALA A 144 -4.45 -8.34 16.44
CA ALA A 144 -5.82 -8.08 15.98
C ALA A 144 -6.90 -8.60 16.94
N THR A 145 -6.51 -9.22 18.05
CA THR A 145 -7.44 -9.84 19.02
C THR A 145 -8.22 -8.78 19.77
N LEU A 146 -9.56 -8.87 19.71
CA LEU A 146 -10.46 -8.08 20.55
C LEU A 146 -11.04 -8.97 21.65
N TRP A 147 -10.71 -8.67 22.91
CA TRP A 147 -11.20 -9.42 24.07
C TRP A 147 -12.58 -8.93 24.51
N PRO A 148 -13.40 -9.78 25.18
CA PRO A 148 -14.66 -9.34 25.76
C PRO A 148 -14.48 -8.11 26.66
N GLY A 149 -15.32 -7.10 26.45
CA GLY A 149 -15.26 -5.83 27.18
C GLY A 149 -14.28 -4.80 26.62
N ALA A 150 -13.45 -5.16 25.64
CA ALA A 150 -12.63 -4.20 24.91
C ALA A 150 -13.44 -3.48 23.81
N ILE A 151 -13.01 -2.27 23.46
CA ILE A 151 -13.55 -1.48 22.35
C ILE A 151 -12.53 -1.54 21.21
N TYR A 152 -13.03 -1.76 20.00
CA TYR A 152 -12.26 -1.66 18.77
C TYR A 152 -12.20 -0.21 18.29
#